data_AF-A0AAV3Y752-F1
#
_entry.id   AF-A0AAV3Y752-F1
#
_cell.length_a   1.000
_cell.length_b   1.000
_cell.length_c   1.000
_cell.angle_alpha   90.00
_cell.angle_beta   90.00
_cell.angle_gamma   90.00
#
_symmetry.space_group_name_H-M   'P 1'
#
loop_
_entity.id
_entity.type
_entity.pdbx_description
1 polymer ?
#
loop_
_entity_poly.entity_id
_entity_poly.type
_entity_poly.pdbx_seq_one_letter_code
_entity_poly.pdbx_strand_id
1 'polypeptide(L)'
;MDVDTMRDEFESNTEWRIRCQFLEMNADSLPYDRLVCLSRCFVNMTVYGCSYPTLVMSEVRARSKGLIEAVEAGKKAKAVEEYSKTFVKSS
;
A
#
# COMPACT_ATOMS: atom_id res chain seq x y z
N MET A 1 3.35 2.35 19.68
CA MET A 1 3.92 1.15 18.99
C MET A 1 5.00 1.66 18.07
N ASP A 2 6.18 1.05 18.06
CA ASP A 2 7.25 1.48 17.15
C ASP A 2 7.07 0.83 15.77
N VAL A 3 6.62 1.63 14.79
CA VAL A 3 6.32 1.15 13.43
C VAL A 3 7.58 0.66 12.73
N ASP A 4 8.74 1.28 12.95
CA ASP A 4 9.97 0.93 12.23
C ASP A 4 10.43 -0.52 12.53
N THR A 5 10.10 -1.03 13.72
CA THR A 5 10.38 -2.42 14.10
C THR A 5 9.48 -3.45 13.41
N MET A 6 8.43 -3.02 12.71
CA MET A 6 7.45 -3.91 12.09
C MET A 6 7.79 -4.29 10.63
N ARG A 7 8.88 -3.76 10.06
CA ARG A 7 9.32 -4.06 8.70
C ARG A 7 9.78 -5.51 8.56
N ASP A 8 9.30 -6.21 7.54
CA ASP A 8 9.76 -7.58 7.25
C ASP A 8 11.11 -7.55 6.50
N GLU A 9 12.00 -8.52 6.76
CA GLU A 9 13.36 -8.59 6.18
C GLU A 9 13.35 -8.57 4.64
N PHE A 10 12.39 -9.26 4.04
CA PHE A 10 12.26 -9.41 2.59
C PHE A 10 11.26 -8.42 1.97
N GLU A 11 10.83 -7.40 2.72
CA GLU A 11 9.90 -6.38 2.22
C GLU A 11 10.63 -5.34 1.36
N SER A 12 10.17 -5.16 0.12
CA SER A 12 10.73 -4.17 -0.78
C SER A 12 10.51 -2.76 -0.25
N ASN A 13 11.35 -1.81 -0.68
CA ASN A 13 11.22 -0.41 -0.27
C ASN A 13 9.87 0.21 -0.68
N THR A 14 9.28 -0.25 -1.79
CA THR A 14 7.97 0.25 -2.23
C THR A 14 6.85 -0.28 -1.34
N GLU A 15 6.88 -1.57 -1.02
CA GLU A 15 5.92 -2.19 -0.08
C GLU A 15 6.02 -1.54 1.29
N TRP A 16 7.24 -1.44 1.84
CA TRP A 16 7.44 -0.86 3.16
C TRP A 16 6.93 0.57 3.25
N ARG A 17 7.27 1.43 2.28
CA ARG A 17 6.80 2.83 2.24
C ARG A 17 5.28 2.93 2.22
N ILE A 18 4.58 2.01 1.56
CA ILE A 18 3.12 1.99 1.49
C ILE A 18 2.55 1.42 2.79
N ARG A 19 3.12 0.33 3.31
CA ARG A 19 2.67 -0.35 4.52
C ARG A 19 2.88 0.52 5.77
N CYS A 20 4.02 1.19 5.90
CA CYS A 20 4.35 2.03 7.04
C CYS A 20 3.33 3.16 7.23
N GLN A 21 2.87 3.77 6.14
CA GLN A 21 1.81 4.80 6.19
C GLN A 21 0.49 4.23 6.73
N PHE A 22 0.12 3.01 6.31
CA PHE A 22 -1.07 2.35 6.84
C PHE A 22 -0.90 2.01 8.33
N LEU A 23 0.29 1.53 8.73
CA LEU A 23 0.62 1.22 10.12
C LEU A 23 0.53 2.45 11.01
N GLU A 24 1.21 3.54 10.65
CA GLU A 24 1.20 4.81 11.38
C GLU A 24 -0.22 5.37 11.57
N MET A 25 -1.05 5.33 10.52
CA MET A 25 -2.42 5.86 10.60
C MET A 25 -3.36 5.07 11.51
N ASN A 26 -3.02 3.81 11.81
CA ASN A 26 -3.90 2.88 12.52
C ASN A 26 -3.31 2.35 13.83
N ALA A 27 -2.03 2.62 14.13
CA ALA A 27 -1.28 2.08 15.26
C ALA A 27 -1.97 2.29 16.61
N ASP A 28 -2.61 3.45 16.81
CA ASP A 28 -3.29 3.78 18.05
C ASP A 28 -4.73 3.22 18.15
N SER A 29 -5.27 2.71 17.04
CA SER A 29 -6.68 2.31 16.91
C SER A 29 -6.91 0.81 16.78
N LEU A 30 -5.83 0.03 16.62
CA LEU A 30 -5.89 -1.41 16.37
C LEU A 30 -4.96 -2.18 17.30
N PRO A 31 -5.38 -3.36 17.78
CA PRO A 31 -4.46 -4.29 18.41
C PRO A 31 -3.42 -4.78 17.39
N TYR A 32 -2.23 -5.11 17.88
CA TYR A 32 -1.06 -5.48 17.07
C TYR A 32 -1.37 -6.51 15.97
N ASP A 33 -1.99 -7.63 16.33
CA ASP A 33 -2.28 -8.70 15.36
C ASP A 33 -3.22 -8.24 14.24
N ARG A 34 -4.23 -7.42 14.57
CA ARG A 34 -5.18 -6.89 13.59
C ARG A 34 -4.51 -5.84 12.71
N LEU A 35 -3.67 -4.99 13.29
CA LEU A 35 -2.89 -3.99 12.56
C LEU A 35 -1.96 -4.65 11.53
N VAL A 36 -1.19 -5.65 11.96
CA VAL A 36 -0.29 -6.42 11.07
C VAL A 36 -1.10 -7.07 9.95
N CYS A 37 -2.18 -7.78 10.28
CA CYS A 37 -3.02 -8.47 9.31
C CYS A 37 -3.60 -7.51 8.26
N LEU A 38 -4.23 -6.42 8.69
CA LEU A 38 -4.84 -5.45 7.76
C LEU A 38 -3.79 -4.69 6.94
N SER A 39 -2.62 -4.39 7.51
CA SER A 39 -1.52 -3.74 6.78
C SER A 39 -1.02 -4.60 5.62
N ARG A 40 -0.94 -5.93 5.83
CA ARG A 40 -0.57 -6.90 4.79
C ARG A 40 -1.67 -7.04 3.74
N CYS A 41 -2.95 -7.13 4.15
CA CYS A 41 -4.07 -7.10 3.22
C CYS A 41 -4.07 -5.83 2.36
N PHE A 42 -3.80 -4.67 2.96
CA PHE A 42 -3.70 -3.40 2.26
C PHE A 42 -2.62 -3.41 1.18
N VAL A 43 -1.39 -3.85 1.51
CA VAL A 43 -0.32 -4.00 0.51
C VAL A 43 -0.73 -4.99 -0.58
N ASN A 44 -1.31 -6.13 -0.23
CA ASN A 44 -1.68 -7.14 -1.21
C ASN A 44 -2.79 -6.65 -2.16
N MET A 45 -3.77 -5.92 -1.64
CA MET A 45 -4.82 -5.29 -2.43
C MET A 45 -4.26 -4.20 -3.35
N THR A 46 -3.39 -3.33 -2.80
CA THR A 46 -2.92 -2.15 -3.52
C THR A 46 -1.80 -2.49 -4.47
N VAL A 47 -0.81 -3.28 -4.11
CA VAL A 47 0.37 -3.55 -4.94
C VAL A 47 0.10 -4.71 -5.91
N TYR A 48 -0.45 -5.82 -5.41
CA TYR A 48 -0.62 -7.05 -6.20
C TYR A 48 -2.03 -7.27 -6.75
N GLY A 49 -3.00 -6.40 -6.41
CA GLY A 49 -4.38 -6.53 -6.88
C GLY A 49 -5.15 -7.70 -6.27
N CYS A 50 -4.73 -8.22 -5.13
CA CYS A 50 -5.40 -9.33 -4.46
C CYS A 50 -6.80 -8.93 -3.95
N SER A 51 -7.71 -9.89 -3.94
CA SER A 51 -9.06 -9.73 -3.40
C SER A 51 -9.27 -10.61 -2.17
N TYR A 52 -10.05 -10.08 -1.22
CA TYR A 52 -10.40 -10.72 0.04
C TYR A 52 -11.93 -10.66 0.24
N PRO A 53 -12.50 -11.36 1.24
CA PRO A 53 -13.91 -11.22 1.57
C PRO A 53 -14.33 -9.76 1.76
N THR A 54 -15.56 -9.44 1.35
CA THR A 54 -16.08 -8.05 1.28
C THR A 54 -15.90 -7.26 2.58
N LEU A 55 -16.09 -7.91 3.73
CA LEU A 55 -15.92 -7.28 5.05
C LEU A 55 -14.48 -6.81 5.27
N VAL A 56 -13.49 -7.62 4.90
CA VAL A 56 -12.06 -7.28 5.01
C VAL A 56 -11.72 -6.14 4.06
N MET A 57 -12.15 -6.24 2.79
CA MET A 57 -11.90 -5.21 1.79
C MET A 57 -12.49 -3.86 2.20
N SER A 58 -13.68 -3.87 2.82
CA SER A 58 -14.36 -2.66 3.28
C SER A 58 -13.65 -2.03 4.48
N GLU A 59 -13.22 -2.85 5.44
CA GLU A 59 -12.46 -2.37 6.60
C GLU A 59 -11.12 -1.77 6.17
N VAL A 60 -10.38 -2.45 5.30
CA VAL A 60 -9.11 -1.92 4.76
C VAL A 60 -9.33 -0.57 4.10
N ARG A 61 -10.32 -0.46 3.21
CA ARG A 61 -10.64 0.81 2.53
C ARG A 61 -10.98 1.94 3.50
N ALA A 62 -11.83 1.67 4.49
CA ALA A 62 -12.22 2.67 5.49
C ALA A 62 -11.00 3.16 6.30
N ARG A 63 -10.08 2.26 6.63
CA ARG A 63 -8.86 2.54 7.41
C ARG A 63 -7.73 3.15 6.59
N SER A 64 -7.72 2.95 5.27
CA SER A 64 -6.73 3.52 4.36
C SER A 64 -6.88 5.03 4.20
N LYS A 65 -8.02 5.65 4.56
CA LYS A 65 -8.22 7.11 4.56
C LYS A 65 -7.71 7.83 3.28
N GLY A 66 -7.92 7.24 2.09
CA GLY A 66 -7.47 7.82 0.82
C GLY A 66 -6.10 7.33 0.31
N LEU A 67 -5.38 6.50 1.08
CA LEU A 67 -4.07 5.97 0.67
C LEU A 67 -4.16 5.09 -0.58
N ILE A 68 -5.26 4.36 -0.78
CA ILE A 68 -5.45 3.50 -1.95
C ILE A 68 -5.41 4.35 -3.22
N GLU A 69 -6.17 5.44 -3.22
CA GLU A 69 -6.28 6.39 -4.31
C GLU A 69 -4.93 7.07 -4.59
N ALA A 70 -4.19 7.42 -3.53
CA ALA A 70 -2.84 7.98 -3.67
C ALA A 70 -1.84 6.99 -4.30
N VAL A 71 -1.89 5.71 -3.91
CA VAL A 71 -1.05 4.66 -4.50
C VAL A 71 -1.40 4.46 -5.98
N GLU A 72 -2.68 4.39 -6.30
CA GLU A 72 -3.16 4.21 -7.68
C GLU A 72 -2.82 5.42 -8.57
N ALA A 73 -2.93 6.64 -8.05
CA ALA A 73 -2.48 7.84 -8.76
C ALA A 73 -0.97 7.83 -9.02
N GLY A 74 -0.16 7.41 -8.04
CA GLY A 74 1.29 7.28 -8.19
C GLY A 74 1.70 6.25 -9.24
N LYS A 75 1.01 5.11 -9.31
CA LYS A 75 1.22 4.10 -10.36
C LYS A 75 0.92 4.65 -11.76
N LYS A 76 -0.21 5.35 -11.91
CA LYS A 76 -0.60 5.99 -13.18
C LYS A 76 0.44 7.00 -13.63
N ALA A 77 0.90 7.87 -12.72
CA ALA A 77 1.93 8.87 -13.02
C ALA A 77 3.22 8.22 -13.52
N LYS A 78 3.69 7.15 -12.86
CA LYS A 78 4.88 6.40 -13.31
C LYS A 78 4.70 5.78 -14.70
N ALA A 79 3.55 5.17 -14.96
CA ALA A 79 3.27 4.58 -16.27
C ALA A 79 3.24 5.62 -17.39
N VAL A 80 2.66 6.81 -17.14
CA VAL A 80 2.64 7.93 -18.09
C VAL A 80 4.06 8.42 -18.39
N GLU A 81 4.88 8.60 -17.36
CA GLU A 81 6.28 9.03 -17.51
C GLU A 81 7.10 8.04 -18.33
N GLU A 82 6.97 6.75 -18.05
CA GLU A 82 7.68 5.68 -18.75
C GLU A 82 7.28 5.58 -20.23
N TYR A 83 5.98 5.70 -20.53
CA TYR A 83 5.48 5.75 -21.90
C TYR A 83 6.05 6.95 -22.66
N SER A 84 6.06 8.13 -22.04
CA SER A 84 6.61 9.35 -22.64
C SER A 84 8.10 9.23 -22.97
N LYS A 85 8.90 8.59 -22.09
CA LYS A 85 10.34 8.38 -22.32
C LYS A 85 10.62 7.40 -23.46
N THR A 86 9.78 6.38 -23.60
CA THR A 86 9.94 5.36 -24.65
C THR A 86 9.60 5.93 -26.03
N PHE A 87 8.53 6.74 -26.12
CA PHE A 87 8.09 7.36 -27.36
C PHE A 87 9.16 8.27 -28.00
N VAL A 88 9.91 9.03 -27.17
CA VAL A 88 10.94 9.98 -27.67
C VAL A 88 12.23 9.29 -28.15
N LYS A 89 12.50 8.04 -27.72
CA LYS A 89 13.74 7.32 -28.07
C LYS A 89 13.67 6.45 -29.33
N SER A 90 12.52 6.37 -30.00
CA SER A 90 12.32 5.53 -31.19
C SER A 90 12.28 6.32 -32.50
N SER A 91 12.99 7.44 -32.61
CA SER A 91 13.12 8.25 -33.83
C SER A 91 14.58 8.50 -34.20
#